data_AF-A0A523JAT8-F1
#
_entry.id   AF-A0A523JAT8-F1
#
_cell.length_a   1.000
_cell.length_b   1.000
_cell.length_c   1.000
_cell.angle_alpha   90.00
_cell.angle_beta   90.00
_cell.angle_gamma   90.00
#
_symmetry.space_group_name_H-M   'P 1'
#
loop_
_entity.id
_entity.type
_entity.pdbx_description
1 polymer ?
#
loop_
_entity_poly.entity_id
_entity_poly.type
_entity_poly.pdbx_seq_one_letter_code
_entity_poly.pdbx_strand_id
1 'polypeptide(L)'
;MNRSLKIILLLFLSINFSQLSLGEQIDSEEVIKYVSSYNINAIKSLGPDVMPILSDLYLVSDIKQKRVIANIFYQLKLESEEAKNALIQDVKTNDENLRISVQYALGRVSSNQEVVDALLDNMQHDNNAYFRDKAACALAYDQIHLTDLEKIRMYEGLIKGLSSSNGQVRSIAIKALKIHTGQTKGFFVNGTARNQSESLRKWHQWLDEYKSNL
;
A
#
# COMPACT_ATOMS: atom_id res chain seq x y z
N MET A 1 -7.23 47.06 59.61
CA MET A 1 -7.53 45.76 58.98
C MET A 1 -6.86 45.75 57.60
N ASN A 2 -5.70 45.09 57.52
CA ASN A 2 -4.78 45.07 56.37
C ASN A 2 -5.43 44.46 55.13
N ARG A 3 -5.43 45.17 54.00
CA ARG A 3 -5.54 44.57 52.66
C ARG A 3 -4.15 44.51 52.05
N SER A 4 -3.48 43.39 52.31
CA SER A 4 -2.20 43.05 51.71
C SER A 4 -2.38 42.64 50.25
N LEU A 5 -1.67 43.37 49.40
CA LEU A 5 -1.31 43.10 48.01
C LEU A 5 -0.89 41.64 47.80
N LYS A 6 -1.48 40.94 46.82
CA LYS A 6 -0.91 39.70 46.25
C LYS A 6 -0.79 39.88 44.75
N ILE A 7 0.39 40.34 44.32
CA ILE A 7 0.85 40.29 42.94
C ILE A 7 1.18 38.82 42.66
N ILE A 8 0.47 38.19 41.73
CA ILE A 8 0.80 36.85 41.23
C ILE A 8 1.91 37.04 40.20
N LEU A 9 3.13 36.67 40.58
CA LEU A 9 4.29 36.62 39.71
C LEU A 9 4.17 35.35 38.84
N LEU A 10 3.80 35.52 37.57
CA LEU A 10 3.88 34.46 36.56
C LEU A 10 5.35 34.25 36.20
N LEU A 11 5.97 33.23 36.80
CA LEU A 11 7.26 32.70 36.37
C LEU A 11 7.06 32.03 35.00
N PHE A 12 7.49 32.70 33.93
CA PHE A 12 7.71 32.03 32.65
C PHE A 12 8.87 31.04 32.84
N LEU A 13 8.54 29.74 32.95
CA LEU A 13 9.53 28.70 32.69
C LEU A 13 9.92 28.81 31.22
N SER A 14 11.06 29.44 30.96
CA SER A 14 11.80 29.29 29.72
C SER A 14 12.23 27.83 29.63
N ILE A 15 11.44 27.00 28.96
CA ILE A 15 11.87 25.67 28.57
C ILE A 15 13.00 25.86 27.57
N ASN A 16 14.24 25.66 28.05
CA ASN A 16 15.41 25.49 27.19
C ASN A 16 15.15 24.24 26.35
N PHE A 17 14.70 24.43 25.11
CA PHE A 17 14.80 23.43 24.05
C PHE A 17 16.27 23.32 23.66
N SER A 18 17.06 22.70 24.52
CA SER A 18 18.49 22.49 24.31
C SER A 18 18.82 21.01 24.46
N GLN A 19 18.00 20.13 23.86
CA GLN A 19 18.32 18.71 23.64
C GLN A 19 17.26 17.94 22.84
N LEU A 20 16.63 18.56 21.84
CA LEU A 20 16.07 17.78 20.72
C LEU A 20 17.23 17.56 19.75
N SER A 21 17.63 16.32 19.51
CA SER A 21 18.54 15.99 18.42
C SER A 21 17.88 16.40 17.10
N LEU A 22 18.16 17.61 16.64
CA LEU A 22 17.89 18.03 15.27
C LEU A 22 18.80 17.17 14.40
N GLY A 23 18.28 16.02 13.96
CA GLY A 23 18.85 15.32 12.82
C GLY A 23 19.00 16.33 11.69
N GLU A 24 20.10 16.24 10.96
CA GLU A 24 20.36 17.10 9.81
C GLU A 24 19.14 17.06 8.87
N GLN A 25 18.48 18.22 8.69
CA GLN A 25 17.29 18.30 7.86
C GLN A 25 17.68 17.95 6.42
N ILE A 26 17.07 16.90 5.87
CA ILE A 26 17.31 16.48 4.48
C ILE A 26 16.97 17.65 3.54
N ASP A 27 17.92 18.05 2.71
CA ASP A 27 17.73 19.11 1.73
C ASP A 27 16.79 18.65 0.60
N SER A 28 15.63 19.29 0.51
CA SER A 28 14.63 19.00 -0.53
C SER A 28 15.13 19.26 -1.95
N GLU A 29 16.04 20.23 -2.15
CA GLU A 29 16.61 20.48 -3.49
C GLU A 29 17.49 19.30 -3.94
N GLU A 30 18.22 18.71 -3.00
CA GLU A 30 19.03 17.53 -3.24
C GLU A 30 18.16 16.30 -3.56
N VAL A 31 17.07 16.11 -2.81
CA VAL A 31 16.09 15.05 -3.10
C VAL A 31 15.50 15.21 -4.50
N ILE A 32 15.11 16.43 -4.90
CA ILE A 32 14.61 16.70 -6.26
C ILE A 32 15.65 16.29 -7.31
N LYS A 33 16.92 16.65 -7.13
CA LYS A 33 18.00 16.27 -8.04
C LYS A 33 18.16 14.74 -8.13
N TYR A 34 18.08 14.04 -7.01
CA TYR A 34 18.14 12.57 -7.00
C TYR A 34 16.94 11.94 -7.70
N VAL A 35 15.73 12.47 -7.50
CA VAL A 35 14.53 11.99 -8.20
C VAL A 35 14.65 12.24 -9.70
N SER A 36 15.04 13.45 -10.13
CA SER A 36 15.20 13.81 -11.55
C SER A 36 16.26 12.99 -12.28
N SER A 37 17.32 12.58 -11.58
CA SER A 37 18.38 11.71 -12.12
C SER A 37 18.12 10.21 -11.90
N TYR A 38 16.99 9.86 -11.28
CA TYR A 38 16.65 8.49 -10.87
C TYR A 38 17.75 7.81 -10.03
N ASN A 39 18.42 8.58 -9.17
CA ASN A 39 19.51 8.07 -8.32
C ASN A 39 18.96 7.37 -7.07
N ILE A 40 18.41 6.16 -7.26
CA ILE A 40 17.79 5.40 -6.18
C ILE A 40 18.75 5.07 -5.03
N ASN A 41 20.05 4.92 -5.30
CA ASN A 41 21.03 4.59 -4.27
C ASN A 41 21.24 5.76 -3.30
N ALA A 42 21.31 7.00 -3.84
CA ALA A 42 21.37 8.19 -3.02
C ALA A 42 20.09 8.36 -2.19
N ILE A 43 18.92 8.16 -2.80
CA ILE A 43 17.63 8.24 -2.08
C ILE A 43 17.58 7.19 -0.95
N LYS A 44 18.03 5.96 -1.21
CA LYS A 44 18.09 4.91 -0.19
C LYS A 44 19.02 5.27 0.98
N SER A 45 20.14 5.95 0.72
CA SER A 45 21.07 6.36 1.78
C SER A 45 20.52 7.43 2.71
N LEU A 46 19.45 8.15 2.31
CA LEU A 46 18.77 9.13 3.15
C LEU A 46 17.87 8.49 4.22
N GLY A 47 17.60 7.18 4.14
CA GLY A 47 16.78 6.47 5.11
C GLY A 47 15.28 6.82 5.06
N PRO A 48 14.49 6.38 6.05
CA PRO A 48 13.03 6.55 6.07
C PRO A 48 12.54 8.00 6.11
N ASP A 49 13.36 8.92 6.64
CA ASP A 49 13.00 10.34 6.76
C ASP A 49 12.83 11.04 5.41
N VAL A 50 13.22 10.39 4.30
CA VAL A 50 12.97 10.88 2.93
C VAL A 50 11.50 10.71 2.49
N MET A 51 10.72 9.85 3.15
CA MET A 51 9.37 9.49 2.71
C MET A 51 8.37 10.67 2.74
N PRO A 52 8.34 11.54 3.78
CA PRO A 52 7.51 12.74 3.75
C PRO A 52 7.87 13.68 2.59
N ILE A 53 9.16 13.88 2.32
CA ILE A 53 9.65 14.77 1.25
C ILE A 53 9.23 14.25 -0.13
N LEU A 54 9.38 12.94 -0.37
CA LEU A 54 8.93 12.32 -1.61
C LEU A 54 7.41 12.39 -1.78
N SER A 55 6.66 12.30 -0.68
CA SER A 55 5.19 12.37 -0.68
C SER A 55 4.71 13.79 -1.01
N ASP A 56 5.31 14.81 -0.39
CA ASP A 56 5.04 16.21 -0.71
C ASP A 56 5.40 16.53 -2.17
N LEU A 57 6.58 16.07 -2.62
CA LEU A 57 7.01 16.22 -4.01
C LEU A 57 6.04 15.54 -4.98
N TYR A 58 5.52 14.35 -4.65
CA TYR A 58 4.54 13.64 -5.47
C TYR A 58 3.28 14.48 -5.68
N LEU A 59 2.75 15.08 -4.61
CA LEU A 59 1.48 15.83 -4.64
C LEU A 59 1.54 17.07 -5.54
N VAL A 60 2.68 17.74 -5.62
CA VAL A 60 2.88 18.95 -6.44
C VAL A 60 3.46 18.67 -7.83
N SER A 61 3.75 17.41 -8.14
CA SER A 61 4.41 16.98 -9.38
C SER A 61 3.46 16.80 -10.56
N ASP A 62 3.98 16.99 -11.76
CA ASP A 62 3.31 16.57 -12.99
C ASP A 62 3.26 15.02 -13.12
N ILE A 63 2.49 14.52 -14.09
CA ILE A 63 2.32 13.08 -14.32
C ILE A 63 3.64 12.35 -14.57
N LYS A 64 4.58 12.96 -15.30
CA LYS A 64 5.87 12.32 -15.62
C LYS A 64 6.68 12.14 -14.34
N GLN A 65 6.73 13.17 -13.51
CA GLN A 65 7.48 13.17 -12.25
C GLN A 65 6.79 12.28 -11.20
N LYS A 66 5.45 12.28 -11.12
CA LYS A 66 4.68 11.34 -10.28
C LYS A 66 5.01 9.88 -10.60
N ARG A 67 5.10 9.50 -11.88
CA ARG A 67 5.49 8.13 -12.27
C ARG A 67 6.88 7.76 -11.75
N VAL A 68 7.84 8.69 -11.83
CA VAL A 68 9.19 8.49 -11.31
C VAL A 68 9.15 8.26 -9.80
N ILE A 69 8.44 9.11 -9.06
CA ILE A 69 8.35 9.03 -7.60
C ILE A 69 7.62 7.76 -7.15
N ALA A 70 6.53 7.36 -7.82
CA ALA A 70 5.85 6.09 -7.55
C ALA A 70 6.79 4.88 -7.74
N ASN A 71 7.62 4.89 -8.78
CA ASN A 71 8.62 3.84 -8.99
C ASN A 71 9.70 3.86 -7.88
N ILE A 72 10.09 5.04 -7.39
CA ILE A 72 11.00 5.17 -6.24
C ILE A 72 10.37 4.55 -5.00
N PHE A 73 9.12 4.89 -4.65
CA PHE A 73 8.39 4.28 -3.54
C PHE A 73 8.39 2.75 -3.62
N TYR A 74 8.07 2.19 -4.80
CA TYR A 74 8.11 0.75 -5.05
C TYR A 74 9.49 0.12 -4.83
N GLN A 75 10.58 0.85 -5.09
CA GLN A 75 11.96 0.38 -4.91
C GLN A 75 12.49 0.55 -3.48
N LEU A 76 11.99 1.55 -2.75
CA LEU A 76 12.32 1.77 -1.34
C LEU A 76 11.71 0.70 -0.45
N LYS A 77 10.45 0.30 -0.72
CA LYS A 77 9.74 -0.73 0.06
C LYS A 77 9.64 -0.38 1.55
N LEU A 78 9.48 0.90 1.83
CA LEU A 78 9.36 1.43 3.17
C LEU A 78 7.90 1.77 3.41
N GLU A 79 7.39 1.33 4.55
CA GLU A 79 6.06 1.69 5.00
C GLU A 79 6.01 3.19 5.33
N SER A 80 4.99 3.89 4.80
CA SER A 80 4.76 5.31 5.04
C SER A 80 3.30 5.64 4.78
N GLU A 81 2.65 6.17 5.81
CA GLU A 81 1.27 6.64 5.72
C GLU A 81 1.14 7.84 4.77
N GLU A 82 2.15 8.71 4.71
CA GLU A 82 2.22 9.85 3.79
C GLU A 82 2.25 9.37 2.33
N ALA A 83 3.12 8.41 2.01
CA ALA A 83 3.24 7.87 0.66
C ALA A 83 1.94 7.14 0.26
N LYS A 84 1.33 6.40 1.18
CA LYS A 84 0.01 5.79 0.98
C LYS A 84 -1.05 6.85 0.67
N ASN A 85 -1.14 7.90 1.48
CA ASN A 85 -2.13 8.97 1.31
C ASN A 85 -1.94 9.75 -0.01
N ALA A 86 -0.69 9.91 -0.47
CA ALA A 86 -0.40 10.53 -1.75
C ALA A 86 -0.77 9.61 -2.93
N LEU A 87 -0.34 8.34 -2.89
CA LEU A 87 -0.54 7.40 -4.00
C LEU A 87 -2.00 6.97 -4.17
N ILE A 88 -2.78 6.82 -3.09
CA ILE A 88 -4.16 6.34 -3.17
C ILE A 88 -5.06 7.29 -4.00
N GLN A 89 -4.71 8.57 -4.07
CA GLN A 89 -5.42 9.56 -4.89
C GLN A 89 -5.35 9.26 -6.40
N ASP A 90 -4.29 8.58 -6.85
CA ASP A 90 -4.04 8.25 -8.25
C ASP A 90 -4.29 6.76 -8.57
N VAL A 91 -4.85 5.96 -7.64
CA VAL A 91 -5.08 4.51 -7.84
C VAL A 91 -6.05 4.19 -9.01
N LYS A 92 -6.87 5.18 -9.38
CA LYS A 92 -7.80 5.16 -10.53
C LYS A 92 -7.56 6.32 -11.52
N THR A 93 -6.35 6.88 -11.56
CA THR A 93 -6.00 7.90 -12.55
C THR A 93 -6.17 7.38 -13.98
N ASN A 94 -6.52 8.27 -14.92
CA ASN A 94 -6.65 7.93 -16.34
C ASN A 94 -5.30 7.75 -17.04
N ASP A 95 -4.21 8.20 -16.41
CA ASP A 95 -2.87 7.97 -16.93
C ASP A 95 -2.43 6.52 -16.69
N GLU A 96 -2.48 5.69 -17.73
CA GLU A 96 -2.28 4.25 -17.62
C GLU A 96 -0.95 3.86 -16.95
N ASN A 97 0.13 4.55 -17.33
CA ASN A 97 1.46 4.27 -16.79
C ASN A 97 1.57 4.66 -15.31
N LEU A 98 1.07 5.84 -14.93
CA LEU A 98 1.03 6.25 -13.53
C LEU A 98 0.19 5.30 -12.70
N ARG A 99 -0.98 4.90 -13.22
CA ARG A 99 -1.87 3.97 -12.54
C ARG A 99 -1.19 2.64 -12.20
N ILE A 100 -0.41 2.07 -13.13
CA ILE A 100 0.36 0.85 -12.90
C ILE A 100 1.40 1.06 -11.80
N SER A 101 2.21 2.13 -11.91
CA SER A 101 3.25 2.46 -10.93
C SER A 101 2.64 2.64 -9.53
N VAL A 102 1.51 3.32 -9.43
CA VAL A 102 0.76 3.53 -8.19
C VAL A 102 0.28 2.22 -7.58
N GLN A 103 -0.35 1.34 -8.36
CA GLN A 103 -0.85 0.05 -7.84
C GLN A 103 0.27 -0.82 -7.25
N TYR A 104 1.43 -0.87 -7.92
CA TYR A 104 2.59 -1.61 -7.42
C TYR A 104 3.21 -0.94 -6.18
N ALA A 105 3.37 0.38 -6.21
CA ALA A 105 3.95 1.12 -5.09
C ALA A 105 3.08 1.00 -3.83
N LEU A 106 1.75 1.13 -3.96
CA LEU A 106 0.81 1.06 -2.85
C LEU A 106 0.96 -0.23 -2.02
N GLY A 107 1.09 -1.38 -2.67
CA GLY A 107 1.29 -2.65 -1.94
C GLY A 107 2.54 -2.65 -1.07
N ARG A 108 3.59 -1.95 -1.50
CA ARG A 108 4.92 -1.92 -0.87
C ARG A 108 5.17 -0.79 0.11
N VAL A 109 4.21 0.10 0.33
CA VAL A 109 4.37 1.23 1.24
C VAL A 109 3.37 1.23 2.39
N SER A 110 2.54 0.21 2.51
CA SER A 110 1.42 0.23 3.45
C SER A 110 0.97 -1.15 3.87
N SER A 111 0.71 -1.33 5.16
CA SER A 111 -0.10 -2.43 5.72
C SER A 111 -1.60 -2.08 5.84
N ASN A 112 -1.98 -0.83 5.54
CA ASN A 112 -3.35 -0.33 5.70
C ASN A 112 -4.37 -1.08 4.84
N GLN A 113 -5.50 -1.47 5.45
CA GLN A 113 -6.58 -2.22 4.81
C GLN A 113 -7.28 -1.46 3.67
N GLU A 114 -7.26 -0.13 3.68
CA GLU A 114 -7.77 0.68 2.57
C GLU A 114 -7.04 0.37 1.25
N VAL A 115 -5.73 0.11 1.31
CA VAL A 115 -4.94 -0.28 0.13
C VAL A 115 -5.36 -1.64 -0.38
N VAL A 116 -5.56 -2.61 0.52
CA VAL A 116 -6.05 -3.95 0.18
C VAL A 116 -7.40 -3.86 -0.50
N ASP A 117 -8.33 -3.09 0.08
CA ASP A 117 -9.68 -2.89 -0.47
C ASP A 117 -9.66 -2.20 -1.83
N ALA A 118 -8.84 -1.16 -2.02
CA ALA A 118 -8.71 -0.48 -3.30
C ALA A 118 -8.13 -1.39 -4.41
N LEU A 119 -7.14 -2.22 -4.07
CA LEU A 119 -6.57 -3.19 -5.00
C LEU A 119 -7.56 -4.33 -5.31
N LEU A 120 -8.30 -4.82 -4.31
CA LEU A 120 -9.36 -5.81 -4.51
C LEU A 120 -10.50 -5.28 -5.38
N ASP A 121 -10.88 -4.01 -5.21
CA ASP A 121 -11.89 -3.35 -6.03
C ASP A 121 -11.40 -3.21 -7.48
N ASN A 122 -10.18 -2.72 -7.70
CA ASN A 122 -9.58 -2.65 -9.04
C ASN A 122 -9.49 -4.03 -9.69
N MET A 123 -9.09 -5.07 -8.94
CA MET A 123 -9.02 -6.44 -9.45
C MET A 123 -10.40 -6.96 -9.91
N GLN A 124 -11.46 -6.64 -9.17
CA GLN A 124 -12.81 -7.17 -9.44
C GLN A 124 -13.58 -6.35 -10.47
N HIS A 125 -13.43 -5.02 -10.45
CA HIS A 125 -14.38 -4.11 -11.10
C HIS A 125 -13.74 -3.16 -12.11
N ASP A 126 -12.42 -3.14 -12.27
CA ASP A 126 -11.86 -2.28 -13.32
C ASP A 126 -12.35 -2.71 -14.70
N ASN A 127 -12.71 -1.75 -15.55
CA ASN A 127 -13.23 -2.03 -16.89
C ASN A 127 -12.16 -2.63 -17.82
N ASN A 128 -10.89 -2.29 -17.61
CA ASN A 128 -9.78 -2.78 -18.39
C ASN A 128 -9.17 -4.04 -17.74
N ALA A 129 -9.16 -5.12 -18.51
CA ALA A 129 -8.57 -6.41 -18.13
C ALA A 129 -7.10 -6.30 -17.67
N TYR A 130 -6.35 -5.36 -18.24
CA TYR A 130 -4.97 -5.13 -17.89
C TYR A 130 -4.81 -4.59 -16.47
N PHE A 131 -5.63 -3.61 -16.05
CA PHE A 131 -5.53 -3.07 -14.68
C PHE A 131 -6.07 -4.04 -13.62
N ARG A 132 -7.06 -4.89 -13.98
CA ARG A 132 -7.45 -6.00 -13.10
C ARG A 132 -6.27 -6.92 -12.80
N ASP A 133 -5.51 -7.29 -13.83
CA ASP A 133 -4.31 -8.14 -13.70
C ASP A 133 -3.21 -7.47 -12.87
N LYS A 134 -2.98 -6.16 -13.06
CA LYS A 134 -1.99 -5.39 -12.28
C LYS A 134 -2.35 -5.30 -10.80
N ALA A 135 -3.62 -5.07 -10.48
CA ALA A 135 -4.07 -5.08 -9.09
C ALA A 135 -3.91 -6.47 -8.45
N ALA A 136 -4.23 -7.54 -9.19
CA ALA A 136 -3.99 -8.92 -8.71
C ALA A 136 -2.49 -9.21 -8.50
N CYS A 137 -1.62 -8.72 -9.39
CA CYS A 137 -0.17 -8.83 -9.22
C CYS A 137 0.29 -8.14 -7.93
N ALA A 138 -0.19 -6.92 -7.65
CA ALA A 138 0.16 -6.18 -6.44
C ALA A 138 -0.33 -6.90 -5.17
N LEU A 139 -1.54 -7.48 -5.19
CA LEU A 139 -2.07 -8.32 -4.11
C LEU A 139 -1.24 -9.59 -3.91
N ALA A 140 -0.69 -10.17 -4.98
CA ALA A 140 0.05 -11.43 -4.91
C ALA A 140 1.50 -11.27 -4.44
N TYR A 141 2.18 -10.20 -4.85
CA TYR A 141 3.63 -10.07 -4.70
C TYR A 141 4.09 -8.91 -3.82
N ASP A 142 3.25 -7.89 -3.65
CA ASP A 142 3.72 -6.61 -3.14
C ASP A 142 3.18 -6.24 -1.77
N GLN A 143 2.25 -7.02 -1.19
CA GLN A 143 1.69 -6.82 0.18
C GLN A 143 2.70 -7.20 1.30
N ILE A 144 3.91 -6.68 1.23
CA ILE A 144 5.06 -7.11 2.04
C ILE A 144 4.99 -6.67 3.51
N HIS A 145 4.16 -5.67 3.81
CA HIS A 145 3.98 -5.13 5.17
C HIS A 145 2.80 -5.75 5.92
N LEU A 146 1.92 -6.52 5.26
CA LEU A 146 0.80 -7.16 5.94
C LEU A 146 1.29 -8.26 6.89
N THR A 147 0.87 -8.19 8.14
CA THR A 147 0.91 -9.31 9.07
C THR A 147 -0.02 -10.44 8.61
N ASP A 148 0.15 -11.64 9.18
CA ASP A 148 -0.73 -12.77 8.86
C ASP A 148 -2.20 -12.50 9.23
N LEU A 149 -2.45 -11.76 10.31
CA LEU A 149 -3.79 -11.29 10.67
C LEU A 149 -4.38 -10.36 9.58
N GLU A 150 -3.60 -9.42 9.10
CA GLU A 150 -4.05 -8.44 8.10
C GLU A 150 -4.27 -9.06 6.71
N LYS A 151 -3.56 -10.14 6.38
CA LYS A 151 -3.77 -10.91 5.13
C LYS A 151 -5.14 -11.57 5.05
N ILE A 152 -5.86 -11.76 6.16
CA ILE A 152 -7.21 -12.34 6.17
C ILE A 152 -8.11 -11.61 5.18
N ARG A 153 -8.15 -10.28 5.24
CA ARG A 153 -9.04 -9.46 4.39
C ARG A 153 -8.71 -9.64 2.91
N MET A 154 -7.42 -9.67 2.58
CA MET A 154 -6.95 -9.97 1.23
C MET A 154 -7.43 -11.35 0.78
N TYR A 155 -7.27 -12.39 1.62
CA TYR A 155 -7.71 -13.74 1.28
C TYR A 155 -9.22 -13.84 1.10
N GLU A 156 -10.03 -13.18 1.93
CA GLU A 156 -11.48 -13.09 1.75
C GLU A 156 -11.84 -12.50 0.39
N GLY A 157 -11.21 -11.39 0.01
CA GLY A 157 -11.41 -10.75 -1.28
C GLY A 157 -11.00 -11.61 -2.47
N LEU A 158 -9.85 -12.28 -2.37
CA LEU A 158 -9.38 -13.19 -3.42
C LEU A 158 -10.30 -14.43 -3.55
N ILE A 159 -10.74 -15.02 -2.44
CA ILE A 159 -11.68 -16.15 -2.43
C ILE A 159 -13.03 -15.74 -3.01
N LYS A 160 -13.52 -14.53 -2.69
CA LYS A 160 -14.72 -13.95 -3.31
C LYS A 160 -14.56 -13.84 -4.84
N GLY A 161 -13.38 -13.42 -5.31
CA GLY A 161 -13.05 -13.32 -6.74
C GLY A 161 -13.21 -14.64 -7.53
N LEU A 162 -13.04 -15.80 -6.87
CA LEU A 162 -13.27 -17.11 -7.49
C LEU A 162 -14.73 -17.36 -7.88
N SER A 163 -15.67 -16.64 -7.27
CA SER A 163 -17.11 -16.70 -7.58
C SER A 163 -17.56 -15.67 -8.64
N SER A 164 -16.63 -14.89 -9.20
CA SER A 164 -16.96 -13.86 -10.19
C SER A 164 -17.53 -14.47 -11.48
N SER A 165 -18.52 -13.79 -12.08
CA SER A 165 -18.99 -14.11 -13.43
C SER A 165 -17.91 -13.88 -14.49
N ASN A 166 -16.98 -12.96 -14.24
CA ASN A 166 -15.86 -12.66 -15.12
C ASN A 166 -14.76 -13.73 -14.99
N GLY A 167 -14.53 -14.49 -16.08
CA GLY A 167 -13.53 -15.57 -16.10
C GLY A 167 -12.09 -15.09 -15.86
N GLN A 168 -11.75 -13.86 -16.25
CA GLN A 168 -10.44 -13.29 -15.97
C GLN A 168 -10.27 -13.04 -14.46
N VAL A 169 -11.30 -12.47 -13.80
CA VAL A 169 -11.27 -12.23 -12.34
C VAL A 169 -11.07 -13.54 -11.58
N ARG A 170 -11.79 -14.61 -11.97
CA ARG A 170 -11.56 -15.94 -11.40
C ARG A 170 -10.12 -16.43 -11.59
N SER A 171 -9.57 -16.23 -12.79
CA SER A 171 -8.21 -16.65 -13.16
C SER A 171 -7.12 -15.93 -12.38
N ILE A 172 -7.21 -14.60 -12.24
CA ILE A 172 -6.20 -13.82 -11.51
C ILE A 172 -6.32 -14.03 -10.00
N ALA A 173 -7.54 -14.18 -9.47
CA ALA A 173 -7.77 -14.49 -8.06
C ALA A 173 -7.14 -15.83 -7.66
N ILE A 174 -7.35 -16.90 -8.46
CA ILE A 174 -6.75 -18.20 -8.15
C ILE A 174 -5.23 -18.20 -8.29
N LYS A 175 -4.69 -17.42 -9.23
CA LYS A 175 -3.23 -17.25 -9.36
C LYS A 175 -2.65 -16.59 -8.11
N ALA A 176 -3.25 -15.50 -7.63
CA ALA A 176 -2.82 -14.82 -6.41
C ALA A 176 -2.88 -15.73 -5.19
N LEU A 177 -3.99 -16.47 -5.00
CA LEU A 177 -4.10 -17.47 -3.93
C LEU A 177 -3.04 -18.56 -4.03
N LYS A 178 -2.73 -19.05 -5.23
CA LYS A 178 -1.66 -20.03 -5.45
C LYS A 178 -0.28 -19.46 -5.09
N ILE A 179 -0.01 -18.20 -5.41
CA ILE A 179 1.26 -17.54 -5.07
C ILE A 179 1.43 -17.47 -3.55
N HIS A 180 0.37 -17.11 -2.82
CA HIS A 180 0.40 -17.01 -1.36
C HIS A 180 0.46 -18.37 -0.64
N THR A 181 -0.24 -19.38 -1.16
CA THR A 181 -0.52 -20.63 -0.40
C THR A 181 0.10 -21.89 -1.01
N GLY A 182 0.66 -21.79 -2.22
CA GLY A 182 1.12 -22.92 -3.01
C GLY A 182 0.01 -23.81 -3.59
N GLN A 183 -1.27 -23.48 -3.37
CA GLN A 183 -2.40 -24.38 -3.64
C GLN A 183 -3.46 -23.71 -4.52
N THR A 184 -4.18 -24.53 -5.29
CA THR A 184 -5.38 -24.09 -6.04
C THR A 184 -6.67 -24.65 -5.45
N LYS A 185 -6.57 -25.56 -4.47
CA LYS A 185 -7.70 -26.37 -3.95
C LYS A 185 -8.53 -27.03 -5.07
N GLY A 186 -7.87 -27.42 -6.17
CA GLY A 186 -8.52 -28.04 -7.33
C GLY A 186 -9.43 -27.09 -8.13
N PHE A 187 -9.24 -25.77 -7.99
CA PHE A 187 -10.04 -24.80 -8.74
C PHE A 187 -9.69 -24.81 -10.23
N PHE A 188 -10.72 -24.92 -11.07
CA PHE A 188 -10.61 -24.82 -12.53
C PHE A 188 -11.47 -23.65 -13.03
N VAL A 189 -10.84 -22.68 -13.71
CA VAL A 189 -11.49 -21.43 -14.17
C VAL A 189 -12.71 -21.70 -15.06
N ASN A 190 -12.62 -22.72 -15.90
CA ASN A 190 -13.67 -23.18 -16.82
C ASN A 190 -14.28 -24.53 -16.38
N GLY A 191 -14.19 -24.85 -15.09
CA GLY A 191 -14.80 -26.05 -14.52
C GLY A 191 -16.32 -25.96 -14.43
N THR A 192 -16.97 -27.09 -14.16
CA THR A 192 -18.42 -27.12 -13.90
C THR A 192 -18.76 -26.38 -12.61
N ALA A 193 -20.01 -25.91 -12.48
CA ALA A 193 -20.49 -25.25 -11.27
C ALA A 193 -20.29 -26.12 -10.01
N ARG A 194 -20.44 -27.44 -10.13
CA ARG A 194 -20.17 -28.40 -9.05
C ARG A 194 -18.70 -28.34 -8.62
N ASN A 195 -17.76 -28.43 -9.56
CA ASN A 195 -16.32 -28.44 -9.25
C ASN A 195 -15.88 -27.10 -8.64
N GLN A 196 -16.41 -25.98 -9.16
CA GLN A 196 -16.14 -24.65 -8.61
C GLN A 196 -16.68 -24.51 -7.18
N SER A 197 -17.90 -24.98 -6.92
CA SER A 197 -18.51 -24.96 -5.58
C SER A 197 -17.72 -25.81 -4.57
N GLU A 198 -17.24 -26.98 -5.00
CA GLU A 198 -16.42 -27.84 -4.14
C GLU A 198 -15.08 -27.18 -3.80
N SER A 199 -14.42 -26.57 -4.79
CA SER A 199 -13.16 -25.85 -4.57
C SER A 199 -13.35 -24.63 -3.67
N LEU A 200 -14.43 -23.86 -3.86
CA LEU A 200 -14.80 -22.75 -2.99
C LEU A 200 -15.00 -23.20 -1.54
N ARG A 201 -15.68 -24.33 -1.31
CA ARG A 201 -15.82 -24.90 0.04
C ARG A 201 -14.47 -25.18 0.69
N LYS A 202 -13.52 -25.75 -0.07
CA LYS A 202 -12.15 -26.03 0.41
C LYS A 202 -11.36 -24.75 0.72
N TRP A 203 -11.60 -23.67 -0.04
CA TRP A 203 -10.99 -22.37 0.22
C TRP A 203 -11.52 -21.72 1.50
N HIS A 204 -12.83 -21.73 1.72
CA HIS A 204 -13.43 -21.22 2.96
C HIS A 204 -12.95 -22.01 4.17
N GLN A 205 -12.95 -23.34 4.09
CA GLN A 205 -12.41 -24.20 5.15
C GLN A 205 -10.94 -23.86 5.46
N TRP A 206 -10.11 -23.70 4.44
CA TRP A 206 -8.71 -23.30 4.65
C TRP A 206 -8.58 -21.92 5.30
N LEU A 207 -9.43 -20.95 4.94
CA LEU A 207 -9.41 -19.63 5.56
C LEU A 207 -9.84 -19.68 7.03
N ASP A 208 -10.83 -20.50 7.37
CA ASP A 208 -11.26 -20.71 8.76
C ASP A 208 -10.15 -21.38 9.60
N GLU A 209 -9.46 -22.37 9.02
CA GLU A 209 -8.28 -23.00 9.62
C GLU A 209 -7.13 -21.98 9.78
N TYR A 210 -6.87 -21.15 8.77
CA TYR A 210 -5.86 -20.10 8.83
C TYR A 210 -6.15 -19.13 9.98
N LYS A 211 -7.38 -18.62 10.07
CA LYS A 211 -7.84 -17.73 11.16
C LYS A 211 -7.68 -18.36 12.54
N SER A 212 -7.94 -19.66 12.67
CA SER A 212 -7.87 -20.37 13.94
C SER A 212 -6.44 -20.64 14.43
N ASN A 213 -5.44 -20.50 13.55
CA ASN A 213 -4.03 -20.76 13.84
C ASN A 213 -3.19 -19.48 14.04
N LEU A 214 -3.82 -18.30 14.03
CA LEU A 214 -3.18 -17.01 14.34
C LEU A 214 -3.20 -16.73 15.84
#